data_AF-A0A2E9VFA1-F1
#
_entry.id   AF-A0A2E9VFA1-F1
#
_cell.length_a   1.000
_cell.length_b   1.000
_cell.length_c   1.000
_cell.angle_alpha   90.00
_cell.angle_beta   90.00
_cell.angle_gamma   90.00
#
_symmetry.space_group_name_H-M   'P 1'
#
loop_
_entity.id
_entity.type
_entity.pdbx_description
1 polymer ?
#
loop_
_entity_poly.entity_id
_entity_poly.type
_entity_poly.pdbx_seq_one_letter_code
_entity_poly.pdbx_strand_id
1 'polypeptide(L)' 'MTIIEDLEKQVNENPLLLYMKGSPDAPQCGFSSKASQILISYGKPFSFVDILNNP' A
#
# COMPACT_ATOMS: atom_id res chain seq x y z
N MET A 1 -13.76 3.10 -16.52
CA MET A 1 -13.58 2.21 -15.37
C MET A 1 -14.21 2.88 -14.17
N THR A 2 -14.88 2.10 -13.33
CA THR A 2 -15.38 2.56 -12.03
C THR A 2 -14.29 2.39 -10.97
N ILE A 3 -14.41 3.11 -9.85
CA ILE A 3 -13.50 2.97 -8.71
C ILE A 3 -13.43 1.51 -8.22
N ILE A 4 -14.57 0.81 -8.25
CA ILE A 4 -14.63 -0.61 -7.84
C ILE A 4 -13.83 -1.48 -8.80
N GLU A 5 -13.96 -1.28 -10.11
CA GLU A 5 -13.17 -2.03 -11.11
C GLU A 5 -11.65 -1.78 -10.93
N ASP A 6 -11.25 -0.55 -10.62
CA ASP A 6 -9.85 -0.20 -10.38
C ASP A 6 -9.30 -0.86 -9.10
N LEU A 7 -10.08 -0.87 -8.02
CA LEU A 7 -9.71 -1.53 -6.76
C LEU A 7 -9.64 -3.06 -6.93
N GLU A 8 -10.61 -3.65 -7.63
CA GLU A 8 -10.58 -5.08 -7.96
C GLU A 8 -9.33 -5.44 -8.74
N LYS A 9 -8.98 -4.64 -9.75
CA LYS A 9 -7.75 -4.83 -10.51
C LYS A 9 -6.51 -4.73 -9.62
N GLN A 10 -6.41 -3.70 -8.78
CA GLN A 10 -5.28 -3.53 -7.86
C GLN A 10 -5.11 -4.72 -6.92
N VAL A 11 -6.18 -5.22 -6.31
CA VAL A 11 -6.12 -6.36 -5.40
C VAL A 11 -5.77 -7.65 -6.13
N ASN A 12 -6.30 -7.87 -7.34
CA ASN A 12 -6.04 -9.08 -8.12
C ASN A 12 -4.62 -9.13 -8.72
N GLU A 13 -4.05 -7.99 -9.10
CA GLU A 13 -2.73 -7.91 -9.74
C GLU A 13 -1.57 -7.89 -8.72
N ASN A 14 -1.84 -7.57 -7.46
CA ASN A 14 -0.82 -7.39 -6.42
C ASN A 14 -1.02 -8.40 -5.28
N PRO A 15 -0.27 -9.54 -5.28
CA PRO A 15 -0.39 -10.58 -4.27
C PRO A 15 -0.19 -10.11 -2.82
N LEU A 16 0.55 -9.01 -2.66
CA LEU A 16 0.75 -8.32 -1.40
C LEU A 16 0.69 -6.81 -1.65
N LEU A 17 -0.41 -6.20 -1.24
CA LEU A 17 -0.70 -4.78 -1.45
C LEU A 17 -0.96 -4.08 -0.12
N LEU A 18 -0.27 -2.97 0.13
CA LEU A 18 -0.48 -2.12 1.30
C LEU A 18 -1.05 -0.76 0.90
N TYR A 19 -2.31 -0.51 1.27
CA TYR A 19 -2.86 0.86 1.26
C TYR A 19 -2.36 1.60 2.51
N MET A 20 -1.65 2.71 2.32
CA MET A 20 -1.00 3.43 3.41
C MET A 20 -1.02 4.94 3.19
N LYS A 21 -0.68 5.69 4.26
CA LYS A 21 -0.47 7.14 4.21
C LYS A 21 1.00 7.43 3.94
N GLY A 22 1.32 8.00 2.79
CA GLY A 22 2.69 8.16 2.29
C GLY A 22 3.21 6.90 1.61
N SER A 23 4.53 6.72 1.59
CA SER A 23 5.21 5.55 1.02
C SER A 23 5.99 4.76 2.08
N PRO A 24 6.46 3.54 1.79
CA PRO A 24 7.34 2.80 2.71
C PRO A 24 8.61 3.57 3.12
N ASP A 25 9.16 4.38 2.20
CA ASP A 25 10.36 5.20 2.43
C ASP A 25 10.04 6.53 3.14
N ALA A 26 8.82 7.04 2.97
CA ALA A 26 8.35 8.29 3.55
C ALA A 26 6.90 8.15 4.10
N PRO A 27 6.71 7.42 5.22
CA PRO A 27 5.39 7.22 5.80
C PRO A 27 4.89 8.50 6.49
N GLN A 28 3.62 8.83 6.27
CA GLN A 28 2.98 10.04 6.83
C GLN A 28 2.04 9.73 8.03
N CYS A 29 2.11 8.50 8.55
CA CYS A 29 1.35 8.07 9.73
C CYS A 29 2.10 6.98 10.50
N GLY A 30 2.08 7.02 11.84
CA GLY A 30 2.74 6.02 12.70
C GLY A 30 2.25 4.58 12.46
N PHE A 31 0.95 4.40 12.17
CA PHE A 31 0.39 3.08 11.84
C PHE A 31 0.93 2.56 10.50
N SER A 32 0.96 3.42 9.48
CA SER A 32 1.52 3.10 8.16
C SER A 32 3.02 2.81 8.23
N SER A 33 3.76 3.54 9.07
CA SER A 33 5.18 3.29 9.34
C SER A 33 5.39 1.90 9.97
N LYS A 34 4.60 1.54 10.99
CA LYS A 34 4.71 0.23 11.62
C LYS A 34 4.37 -0.92 10.67
N ALA A 35 3.31 -0.78 9.88
CA ALA A 35 2.88 -1.79 8.92
C ALA A 35 3.93 -2.03 7.83
N SER A 36 4.42 -0.96 7.20
CA SER A 36 5.46 -1.06 6.16
C SER A 36 6.77 -1.64 6.69
N GLN A 37 7.22 -1.27 7.89
CA GLN A 37 8.42 -1.86 8.52
C GLN A 37 8.28 -3.36 8.75
N ILE A 38 7.11 -3.84 9.19
CA ILE A 38 6.85 -5.27 9.37
C ILE A 38 6.99 -5.99 8.03
N LEU A 39 6.36 -5.48 6.96
CA LEU A 39 6.45 -6.08 5.63
C LEU A 39 7.88 -6.10 5.08
N ILE A 40 8.62 -4.99 5.25
CA ILE A 40 10.05 -4.90 4.88
C ILE A 40 10.87 -5.94 5.65
N SER A 41 10.60 -6.16 6.94
CA SER A 41 11.35 -7.11 7.76
C SER A 41 11.21 -8.57 7.30
N TYR A 42 10.13 -8.92 6.60
CA TYR A 42 9.95 -10.23 5.98
C TYR A 42 10.76 -10.41 4.68
N GLY A 43 11.35 -9.33 4.14
CA GLY A 43 12.23 -9.38 2.97
C GLY A 43 11.55 -9.80 1.66
N LYS A 44 10.22 -9.67 1.58
CA LYS A 44 9.44 -9.95 0.37
C LYS A 44 8.98 -8.64 -0.28
N PRO A 45 9.01 -8.54 -1.61
CA PRO A 45 8.48 -7.38 -2.31
C PRO A 45 6.98 -7.27 -2.06
N PHE A 46 6.49 -6.03 -1.92
CA PHE A 46 5.08 -5.71 -1.85
C PHE A 46 4.81 -4.42 -2.62
N SER A 47 3.59 -4.29 -3.12
CA SER A 47 3.10 -3.06 -3.75
C SER A 47 2.45 -2.17 -2.70
N PHE A 48 2.41 -0.86 -2.95
CA PHE A 48 1.73 0.07 -2.06
C PHE A 48 0.92 1.11 -2.84
N VAL A 49 -0.11 1.65 -2.18
CA VAL A 49 -0.90 2.78 -2.68
C VAL A 49 -0.92 3.84 -1.59
N ASP A 50 -0.51 5.06 -1.94
CA ASP A 50 -0.62 6.22 -1.06
C ASP A 50 -2.01 6.83 -1.17
N ILE A 51 -2.84 6.60 -0.16
CA ILE A 51 -4.24 7.08 -0.14
C ILE A 51 -4.34 8.61 0.04
N LEU A 52 -3.26 9.28 0.45
CA LEU A 52 -3.28 10.75 0.57
C LEU A 52 -3.13 11.44 -0.79
N ASN A 53 -2.50 10.75 -1.74
CA ASN A 53 -2.35 11.21 -3.12
C ASN A 53 -3.43 10.66 -4.07
N ASN A 54 -4.33 9.80 -3.57
CA ASN A 54 -5.41 9.16 -4.34
C ASN A 54 -6.73 9.24 -3.53
N PRO A 55 -7.40 10.41 -3.50
CA PRO A 55 -8.62 10.65 -2.72
C PRO A 55 -9.88 9.98 -3.28
#